data_AF-A0A4D5XE86-F1
#
_entry.id   AF-A0A4D5XE86-F1
#
_cell.length_a   1.000
_cell.length_b   1.000
_cell.length_c   1.000
_cell.angle_alpha   90.00
_cell.angle_beta   90.00
_cell.angle_gamma   90.00
#
_symmetry.space_group_name_H-M   'P 1'
#
loop_
_entity.id
_entity.type
_entity.pdbx_description
1 polymer ?
#
loop_
_entity_poly.entity_id
_entity_poly.type
_entity_poly.pdbx_seq_one_letter_code
_entity_poly.pdbx_strand_id
1 'polypeptide(L)'
;LGVLEEMERIAYTKKYSVQFVTQDGRQSQPFYFFQHYDHPSSTTWQVERADFDLMLMENARRKGAHVRERTPVTRVLKDDSGRVIGVEAKTPEGESFQVHAPITIDCSGREQVATAREGWRIKDPQLSKLAIWTYYRGAKRDPGIDEGNTTVAYVPERG
;
A
#
# COMPACT_ATOMS: atom_id res chain seq x y z
N LEU A 1 -1.20 12.38 -10.54
CA LEU A 1 -1.54 12.91 -9.19
C LEU A 1 -0.87 14.24 -8.86
N GLY A 2 0.27 14.59 -9.47
CA GLY A 2 0.93 15.90 -9.25
C GLY A 2 1.62 16.03 -7.90
N VAL A 3 2.17 14.93 -7.38
CA VAL A 3 2.81 14.87 -6.05
C VAL A 3 4.31 14.60 -6.12
N LEU A 4 4.91 14.59 -7.31
CA LEU A 4 6.33 14.24 -7.48
C LEU A 4 7.25 15.25 -6.77
N GLU A 5 6.97 16.54 -6.88
CA GLU A 5 7.72 17.58 -6.17
C GLU A 5 7.63 17.42 -4.65
N GLU A 6 6.46 17.02 -4.14
CA GLU A 6 6.26 16.78 -2.71
C GLU A 6 7.03 15.52 -2.24
N MET A 7 7.02 14.46 -3.04
CA MET A 7 7.82 13.25 -2.83
C MET A 7 9.33 13.54 -2.79
N GLU A 8 9.82 14.38 -3.70
CA GLU A 8 11.22 14.81 -3.72
C GLU A 8 11.58 15.64 -2.48
N ARG A 9 10.66 16.51 -2.03
CA ARG A 9 10.85 17.35 -0.83
C ARG A 9 10.86 16.55 0.47
N ILE A 10 10.01 15.52 0.60
CA ILE A 10 10.03 14.62 1.78
C ILE A 10 11.35 13.85 1.87
N ALA A 11 12.09 13.75 0.75
CA ALA A 11 13.42 13.16 0.68
C ALA A 11 13.47 11.70 1.16
N TYR A 12 12.44 10.92 0.80
CA TYR A 12 12.46 9.47 0.97
C TYR A 12 13.72 8.86 0.34
N THR A 13 14.21 7.77 0.91
CA THR A 13 15.35 7.04 0.36
C THR A 13 15.01 6.54 -1.04
N LYS A 14 15.77 6.96 -2.05
CA LYS A 14 15.58 6.51 -3.43
C LYS A 14 15.96 5.04 -3.57
N LYS A 15 15.15 4.30 -4.30
CA LYS A 15 15.30 2.87 -4.59
C LYS A 15 15.55 2.70 -6.08
N TYR A 16 16.74 2.20 -6.40
CA TYR A 16 17.19 1.96 -7.77
C TYR A 16 17.20 0.48 -8.15
N SER A 17 17.23 -0.41 -7.14
CA SER A 17 17.34 -1.85 -7.35
C SER A 17 16.70 -2.69 -6.25
N VAL A 18 16.71 -4.00 -6.49
CA VAL A 18 16.50 -5.07 -5.52
C VAL A 18 17.71 -6.01 -5.56
N GLN A 19 18.04 -6.60 -4.41
CA GLN A 19 19.10 -7.61 -4.28
C GLN A 19 18.58 -8.83 -3.54
N PHE A 20 19.13 -9.99 -3.88
CA PHE A 20 18.78 -11.26 -3.26
C PHE A 20 20.03 -11.87 -2.62
N VAL A 21 19.86 -12.40 -1.40
CA VAL A 21 20.90 -13.12 -0.67
C VAL A 21 20.46 -14.56 -0.49
N THR A 22 21.23 -15.49 -1.04
CA THR A 22 20.96 -16.93 -0.93
C THR A 22 21.25 -17.43 0.49
N GLN A 23 20.83 -18.67 0.78
CA GLN A 23 21.01 -19.28 2.10
C GLN A 23 22.48 -19.44 2.51
N ASP A 24 23.41 -19.57 1.55
CA ASP A 24 24.86 -19.59 1.77
C ASP A 24 25.48 -18.17 1.88
N GLY A 25 24.65 -17.12 1.93
CA GLY A 25 25.07 -15.74 2.11
C GLY A 25 25.57 -15.05 0.83
N ARG A 26 25.48 -15.70 -0.33
CA ARG A 26 25.90 -15.10 -1.61
C ARG A 26 24.89 -14.05 -2.04
N GLN A 27 25.39 -12.86 -2.35
CA GLN A 27 24.59 -11.76 -2.86
C GLN A 27 24.51 -11.82 -4.38
N SER A 28 23.33 -11.58 -4.93
CA SER A 28 23.17 -11.35 -6.37
C SER A 28 23.81 -10.02 -6.76
N GLN A 29 24.11 -9.86 -8.06
CA GLN A 29 24.27 -8.52 -8.60
C GLN A 29 22.96 -7.72 -8.37
N PRO A 30 23.03 -6.41 -8.09
CA PRO A 30 21.83 -5.58 -8.00
C PRO A 30 21.07 -5.59 -9.31
N PHE A 31 19.76 -5.81 -9.23
CA PHE A 31 18.88 -5.67 -10.38
C PHE A 31 18.44 -4.20 -10.50
N TYR A 32 19.18 -3.42 -11.28
CA TYR A 32 18.91 -1.99 -11.48
C TYR A 32 17.76 -1.77 -12.46
N PHE A 33 16.71 -1.13 -11.98
CA PHE A 33 15.48 -0.94 -12.76
C PHE A 33 15.70 -0.14 -14.06
N PHE A 34 16.56 0.89 -14.03
CA PHE A 34 16.86 1.74 -15.18
C PHE A 34 17.64 1.03 -16.29
N GLN A 35 18.25 -0.13 -16.03
CA GLN A 35 18.89 -0.94 -17.06
C GLN A 35 17.87 -1.73 -17.90
N HIS A 36 16.65 -1.88 -17.39
CA HIS A 36 15.58 -2.65 -18.03
C HIS A 36 14.43 -1.77 -18.53
N TYR A 37 14.43 -0.48 -18.18
CA TYR A 37 13.42 0.47 -18.61
C TYR A 37 14.00 1.90 -18.65
N ASP A 38 14.13 2.45 -19.85
CA ASP A 38 14.63 3.81 -20.08
C ASP A 38 13.50 4.84 -19.94
N HIS A 39 13.17 5.17 -18.69
CA HIS A 39 12.16 6.16 -18.35
C HIS A 39 12.41 6.70 -16.93
N PRO A 40 12.04 7.96 -16.60
CA PRO A 40 12.18 8.50 -15.24
C PRO A 40 11.48 7.66 -14.15
N SER A 41 10.40 6.97 -14.51
CA SER A 41 9.68 6.06 -13.58
C SER A 41 10.38 4.71 -13.37
N SER A 42 11.57 4.52 -13.92
CA SER A 42 12.42 3.35 -13.61
C SER A 42 12.93 3.40 -12.18
N THR A 43 12.89 4.54 -11.50
CA THR A 43 13.31 4.67 -10.10
C THR A 43 12.11 4.97 -9.20
N THR A 44 12.23 4.61 -7.92
CA THR A 44 11.16 4.80 -6.93
C THR A 44 11.74 5.11 -5.54
N TRP A 45 10.94 5.04 -4.50
CA TRP A 45 11.30 5.38 -3.12
C TRP A 45 10.96 4.28 -2.13
N GLN A 46 11.74 4.17 -1.05
CA GLN A 46 11.33 3.52 0.19
C GLN A 46 10.58 4.56 1.02
N VAL A 47 9.28 4.36 1.23
CA VAL A 47 8.42 5.35 1.89
C VAL A 47 8.02 4.91 3.29
N GLU A 48 7.97 5.87 4.22
CA GLU A 48 7.21 5.71 5.46
C GLU A 48 5.72 5.86 5.13
N ARG A 49 4.95 4.79 5.35
CA ARG A 49 3.56 4.71 4.85
C ARG A 49 2.63 5.72 5.51
N ALA A 50 2.84 6.04 6.79
CA ALA A 50 2.02 7.03 7.47
C ALA A 50 2.10 8.40 6.77
N ASP A 51 3.31 8.86 6.46
CA ASP A 51 3.54 10.14 5.79
C ASP A 51 3.08 10.11 4.33
N PHE A 52 3.38 9.02 3.63
CA PHE A 52 3.04 8.88 2.21
C PHE A 52 1.52 8.84 1.99
N ASP A 53 0.80 8.06 2.78
CA ASP A 53 -0.65 7.93 2.67
C ASP A 53 -1.33 9.26 3.07
N LEU A 54 -0.83 9.95 4.11
CA LEU A 54 -1.32 11.26 4.50
C LEU A 54 -1.11 12.30 3.38
N MET A 55 0.08 12.34 2.78
CA MET A 55 0.38 13.23 1.65
C MET A 55 -0.60 13.00 0.49
N LEU A 56 -0.86 11.75 0.12
CA LEU A 56 -1.80 11.41 -0.94
C LEU A 56 -3.24 11.80 -0.58
N MET A 57 -3.67 11.54 0.66
CA MET A 57 -5.00 11.89 1.14
C MET A 57 -5.22 13.40 1.14
N GLU A 58 -4.26 14.18 1.62
CA GLU A 58 -4.32 15.65 1.61
C GLU A 58 -4.29 16.20 0.19
N ASN A 59 -3.52 15.61 -0.71
CA ASN A 59 -3.57 15.98 -2.13
C ASN A 59 -4.96 15.70 -2.74
N ALA A 60 -5.62 14.60 -2.37
CA ALA A 60 -6.99 14.34 -2.81
C ALA A 60 -7.96 15.40 -2.29
N ARG A 61 -7.86 15.80 -1.01
CA ARG A 61 -8.64 16.90 -0.43
C ARG A 61 -8.43 18.20 -1.19
N ARG A 62 -7.17 18.59 -1.44
CA ARG A 62 -6.81 19.80 -2.22
C ARG A 62 -7.39 19.79 -3.63
N LYS A 63 -7.59 18.60 -4.21
CA LYS A 63 -8.21 18.41 -5.53
C LYS A 63 -9.73 18.32 -5.50
N GLY A 64 -10.35 18.55 -4.35
CA GLY A 64 -11.80 18.63 -4.20
C GLY A 64 -12.46 17.34 -3.71
N ALA A 65 -11.70 16.31 -3.37
CA ALA A 65 -12.30 15.12 -2.74
C ALA A 65 -12.79 15.45 -1.33
N HIS A 66 -14.01 15.04 -1.01
CA HIS A 66 -14.51 15.10 0.36
C HIS A 66 -14.05 13.86 1.12
N VAL A 67 -13.05 14.02 1.98
CA VAL A 67 -12.49 12.92 2.78
C VAL A 67 -13.02 12.99 4.22
N ARG A 68 -13.50 11.85 4.73
CA ARG A 68 -13.99 11.71 6.12
C ARG A 68 -13.14 10.67 6.84
N GLU A 69 -12.38 11.11 7.82
CA GLU A 69 -11.59 10.23 8.70
C GLU A 69 -12.44 9.76 9.88
N ARG A 70 -11.99 8.70 10.57
CA ARG A 70 -12.72 8.10 11.70
C ARG A 70 -14.18 7.76 11.37
N THR A 71 -14.44 7.39 10.13
CA THR A 71 -15.78 7.13 9.57
C THR A 71 -15.80 5.74 8.93
N PRO A 72 -15.80 4.65 9.72
CA PRO A 72 -15.73 3.31 9.17
C PRO A 72 -17.02 2.95 8.42
N VAL A 73 -16.88 2.40 7.21
CA VAL A 73 -17.98 1.81 6.45
C VAL A 73 -18.32 0.43 7.03
N THR A 74 -19.60 0.18 7.29
CA THR A 74 -20.08 -1.06 7.93
C THR A 74 -20.71 -2.03 6.94
N ARG A 75 -21.42 -1.52 5.93
CA ARG A 75 -22.03 -2.33 4.86
C ARG A 75 -22.23 -1.54 3.56
N VAL A 76 -22.33 -2.27 2.46
CA VAL A 76 -22.76 -1.74 1.16
C VAL A 76 -24.29 -1.71 1.12
N LEU A 77 -24.86 -0.69 0.50
CA LEU A 77 -26.31 -0.56 0.27
C LEU A 77 -26.65 -1.04 -1.14
N LYS A 78 -27.74 -1.82 -1.26
CA LYS A 78 -28.26 -2.32 -2.53
C LYS A 78 -29.75 -2.03 -2.65
N ASP A 79 -30.21 -1.82 -3.87
CA ASP A 79 -31.64 -1.81 -4.19
C ASP A 79 -32.19 -3.23 -4.42
N ASP A 80 -33.48 -3.34 -4.73
CA ASP A 80 -34.18 -4.61 -4.96
C ASP A 80 -33.65 -5.39 -6.18
N SER A 81 -32.96 -4.71 -7.11
CA SER A 81 -32.31 -5.36 -8.26
C SER A 81 -30.94 -5.94 -7.90
N GLY A 82 -30.45 -5.67 -6.68
CA GLY A 82 -29.11 -6.04 -6.23
C GLY A 82 -28.02 -5.04 -6.65
N ARG A 83 -28.38 -3.92 -7.27
CA ARG A 83 -27.43 -2.87 -7.67
C ARG A 83 -26.94 -2.14 -6.42
N VAL A 84 -25.62 -1.92 -6.36
CA VAL A 84 -25.01 -1.08 -5.31
C VAL A 84 -25.41 0.38 -5.51
N ILE A 85 -25.98 0.98 -4.46
CA ILE A 85 -26.48 2.37 -4.46
C ILE A 85 -25.79 3.26 -3.42
N GLY A 86 -24.86 2.70 -2.63
CA GLY A 86 -24.17 3.47 -1.60
C GLY A 86 -23.54 2.61 -0.51
N VAL A 87 -23.31 3.23 0.64
CA VAL A 87 -22.75 2.61 1.84
C VAL A 87 -23.43 3.11 3.11
N GLU A 88 -23.44 2.28 4.14
CA GLU A 88 -23.68 2.71 5.51
C GLU A 88 -22.33 2.87 6.23
N ALA A 89 -22.17 3.94 6.99
CA ALA A 89 -20.98 4.24 7.77
C ALA A 89 -21.37 4.70 9.18
N LYS A 90 -20.38 4.78 10.07
CA LYS A 90 -20.56 5.29 11.43
C LYS A 90 -19.85 6.62 11.64
N THR A 91 -20.47 7.51 12.42
CA THR A 91 -19.80 8.70 12.95
C THR A 91 -18.77 8.30 14.01
N PRO A 92 -17.86 9.21 14.42
CA PRO A 92 -16.97 8.97 15.56
C PRO A 92 -17.71 8.62 16.87
N GLU A 93 -18.95 9.10 17.03
CA GLU A 93 -19.84 8.83 18.16
C GLU A 93 -20.54 7.47 18.06
N GLY A 94 -20.40 6.78 16.92
CA GLY A 94 -20.94 5.44 16.67
C GLY A 94 -22.31 5.42 16.00
N GLU A 95 -22.87 6.58 15.66
CA GLU A 95 -24.17 6.69 14.98
C GLU A 95 -24.08 6.26 13.53
N SER A 96 -25.00 5.42 13.07
CA SER A 96 -25.05 4.97 11.68
C SER A 96 -25.70 6.02 10.79
N PHE A 97 -25.12 6.24 9.61
CA PHE A 97 -25.70 7.05 8.55
C PHE A 97 -25.40 6.46 7.18
N GLN A 98 -26.16 6.89 6.16
CA GLN A 98 -26.03 6.40 4.80
C GLN A 98 -25.43 7.45 3.87
N VAL A 99 -24.64 6.98 2.91
CA VAL A 99 -24.13 7.78 1.79
C VAL A 99 -24.52 7.08 0.51
N HIS A 100 -25.34 7.74 -0.30
CA HIS A 100 -25.80 7.23 -1.60
C HIS A 100 -24.87 7.74 -2.71
N ALA A 101 -24.54 6.86 -3.65
CA ALA A 101 -23.68 7.17 -4.78
C ALA A 101 -24.05 6.33 -6.01
N PRO A 102 -23.95 6.87 -7.23
CA PRO A 102 -24.23 6.10 -8.45
C PRO A 102 -23.20 4.99 -8.70
N ILE A 103 -21.99 5.14 -8.16
CA ILE A 103 -20.87 4.20 -8.23
C ILE A 103 -20.17 4.21 -6.86
N THR A 104 -19.89 3.01 -6.34
CA THR A 104 -19.13 2.79 -5.11
C THR A 104 -17.90 1.94 -5.44
N ILE A 105 -16.72 2.37 -4.98
CA ILE A 105 -15.45 1.66 -5.18
C ILE A 105 -14.91 1.25 -3.81
N ASP A 106 -14.70 -0.05 -3.60
CA ASP A 106 -14.11 -0.55 -2.36
C ASP A 106 -12.57 -0.48 -2.42
N CYS A 107 -12.02 0.51 -1.71
CA CYS A 107 -10.58 0.71 -1.54
C CYS A 107 -10.11 0.35 -0.11
N SER A 108 -10.83 -0.51 0.62
CA SER A 108 -10.56 -0.85 2.03
C SER A 108 -9.34 -1.76 2.27
N GLY A 109 -8.63 -2.16 1.22
CA GLY A 109 -7.42 -2.96 1.32
C GLY A 109 -7.68 -4.34 1.92
N ARG A 110 -7.03 -4.64 3.06
CA ARG A 110 -7.11 -5.96 3.71
C ARG A 110 -8.50 -6.28 4.28
N GLU A 111 -9.22 -5.25 4.72
CA GLU A 111 -10.54 -5.41 5.37
C GLU A 111 -11.60 -5.89 4.38
N GLN A 112 -11.44 -5.55 3.09
CA GLN A 112 -12.27 -6.07 2.00
C GLN A 112 -13.78 -5.88 2.26
N VAL A 113 -14.20 -4.70 2.69
CA VAL A 113 -15.56 -4.44 3.24
C VAL A 113 -16.68 -5.00 2.36
N ALA A 114 -16.64 -4.79 1.05
CA ALA A 114 -17.64 -5.34 0.14
C ALA A 114 -17.48 -6.86 0.02
N THR A 115 -16.32 -7.33 -0.42
CA THR A 115 -16.03 -8.76 -0.67
C THR A 115 -16.26 -9.64 0.56
N ALA A 116 -15.90 -9.18 1.76
CA ALA A 116 -16.06 -9.91 3.02
C ALA A 116 -17.53 -10.03 3.41
N ARG A 117 -18.34 -8.99 3.19
CA ARG A 117 -19.77 -8.98 3.52
C ARG A 117 -20.61 -9.74 2.49
N GLU A 118 -20.19 -9.74 1.24
CA GLU A 118 -20.86 -10.41 0.14
C GLU A 118 -20.42 -11.88 -0.02
N GLY A 119 -19.46 -12.35 0.78
CA GLY A 119 -18.97 -13.72 0.72
C GLY A 119 -18.18 -14.05 -0.56
N TRP A 120 -17.65 -13.04 -1.26
CA TRP A 120 -16.91 -13.20 -2.50
C TRP A 120 -15.45 -13.60 -2.32
N ARG A 121 -14.99 -13.71 -1.07
CA ARG A 121 -13.59 -13.99 -0.76
C ARG A 121 -13.23 -15.44 -1.09
N ILE A 122 -12.39 -15.62 -2.10
CA ILE A 122 -11.75 -16.89 -2.42
C ILE A 122 -10.30 -16.83 -1.92
N LYS A 123 -9.90 -17.76 -1.06
CA LYS A 123 -8.52 -17.86 -0.59
C LYS A 123 -7.67 -18.56 -1.65
N ASP A 124 -6.47 -18.03 -1.88
CA ASP A 124 -5.45 -18.75 -2.64
C ASP A 124 -4.81 -19.81 -1.73
N PRO A 125 -4.93 -21.12 -2.05
CA PRO A 125 -4.40 -22.19 -1.22
C PRO A 125 -2.87 -22.26 -1.21
N GLN A 126 -2.19 -21.69 -2.20
CA GLN A 126 -0.72 -21.69 -2.30
C GLN A 126 -0.09 -20.52 -1.54
N LEU A 127 -0.85 -19.45 -1.30
CA LEU A 127 -0.39 -18.22 -0.66
C LEU A 127 -0.82 -18.08 0.80
N SER A 128 -0.82 -19.19 1.55
CA SER A 128 -0.99 -19.18 3.01
C SER A 128 0.33 -18.80 3.70
N LYS A 129 0.72 -17.52 3.61
CA LYS A 129 1.97 -16.98 4.15
C LYS A 129 1.73 -16.12 5.39
N LEU A 130 2.69 -16.14 6.31
CA LEU A 130 2.77 -15.24 7.47
C LEU A 130 3.95 -14.28 7.28
N ALA A 131 3.79 -13.04 7.75
CA ALA A 131 4.87 -12.06 7.80
C ALA A 131 5.05 -11.59 9.25
N ILE A 132 6.30 -11.65 9.73
CA ILE A 132 6.75 -11.05 10.99
C ILE A 132 7.69 -9.92 10.62
N TRP A 133 7.48 -8.74 11.19
CA TRP A 133 8.24 -7.55 10.83
C TRP A 133 8.41 -6.61 12.03
N THR A 134 9.47 -5.81 12.00
CA THR A 134 9.73 -4.74 12.97
C THR A 134 10.70 -3.71 12.35
N TYR A 135 10.90 -2.59 13.03
CA TYR A 135 11.86 -1.56 12.63
C TYR A 135 13.14 -1.66 13.47
N TYR A 136 14.29 -1.46 12.82
CA TYR A 136 15.60 -1.43 13.45
C TYR A 136 16.25 -0.07 13.27
N ARG A 137 16.91 0.44 14.32
CA ARG A 137 17.70 1.68 14.29
C ARG A 137 19.19 1.36 14.21
N GLY A 138 19.92 2.11 13.38
CA GLY A 138 21.37 1.91 13.21
C GLY A 138 21.76 0.67 12.39
N ALA A 139 20.83 0.16 11.59
CA ALA A 139 21.13 -0.92 10.64
C ALA A 139 22.14 -0.45 9.59
N LYS A 140 23.06 -1.33 9.21
CA LYS A 140 24.02 -1.07 8.13
C LYS A 140 23.29 -1.00 6.79
N ARG A 141 23.73 -0.08 5.94
CA ARG A 141 23.28 0.06 4.55
C ARG A 141 24.45 -0.13 3.61
N ASP A 142 24.15 -0.56 2.39
CA ASP A 142 25.14 -0.56 1.31
C ASP A 142 25.52 0.88 0.95
N PRO A 143 26.75 1.12 0.46
CA PRO A 143 27.20 2.47 0.15
C PRO A 143 26.62 2.97 -1.19
N GLY A 144 26.51 4.30 -1.32
CA GLY A 144 26.23 4.94 -2.60
C GLY A 144 24.82 4.66 -3.13
N ILE A 145 24.72 4.33 -4.43
CA ILE A 145 23.44 4.12 -5.12
C ILE A 145 22.62 2.97 -4.53
N ASP A 146 23.28 2.03 -3.84
CA ASP A 146 22.67 0.83 -3.28
C ASP A 146 22.09 1.03 -1.87
N GLU A 147 22.28 2.19 -1.23
CA GLU A 147 21.81 2.49 0.13
C GLU A 147 20.30 2.23 0.31
N GLY A 148 19.51 2.49 -0.74
CA GLY A 148 18.06 2.31 -0.75
C GLY A 148 17.57 0.96 -1.24
N ASN A 149 18.46 -0.01 -1.49
CA ASN A 149 18.06 -1.31 -2.00
C ASN A 149 17.17 -2.07 -1.01
N THR A 150 16.17 -2.75 -1.57
CA THR A 150 15.49 -3.82 -0.82
C THR A 150 16.35 -5.07 -0.96
N THR A 151 16.90 -5.54 0.14
CA THR A 151 17.64 -6.81 0.20
C THR A 151 16.74 -7.91 0.73
N VAL A 152 16.55 -8.96 -0.07
CA VAL A 152 15.75 -10.12 0.28
C VAL A 152 16.68 -11.28 0.59
N ALA A 153 16.76 -11.68 1.86
CA ALA A 153 17.60 -12.78 2.29
C ALA A 153 16.78 -14.05 2.55
N TYR A 154 17.24 -15.17 2.01
CA TYR A 154 16.68 -16.48 2.31
C TYR A 154 17.39 -17.06 3.54
N VAL A 155 16.60 -17.43 4.54
CA VAL A 155 17.11 -18.16 5.71
C VAL A 155 16.97 -19.67 5.50
N PRO A 156 17.85 -20.50 6.09
CA PRO A 156 17.63 -21.94 6.20
C PRO A 156 16.30 -22.24 6.89
N GLU A 157 15.74 -23.43 6.64
CA GLU A 157 14.58 -23.95 7.38
C GLU A 157 13.34 -23.02 7.37
N ARG A 158 12.82 -22.72 6.17
CA ARG A 158 11.55 -21.99 5.89
C ARG A 158 10.72 -21.73 7.16
N GLY A 159 10.60 -20.47 7.58
CA GLY A 159 9.57 -20.07 8.54
C GLY A 159 8.18 -20.48 8.09
#